data_AF-A0A9N9RRF8-F1
#
_entry.id   AF-A0A9N9RRF8-F1
#
_cell.length_a   1.000
_cell.length_b   1.000
_cell.length_c   1.000
_cell.angle_alpha   90.00
_cell.angle_beta   90.00
_cell.angle_gamma   90.00
#
_symmetry.space_group_name_H-M   'P 1'
#
loop_
_entity.id
_entity.type
_entity.pdbx_description
1 polymer ?
#
loop_
_entity_poly.entity_id
_entity_poly.type
_entity_poly.pdbx_seq_one_letter_code
_entity_poly.pdbx_strand_id
1 'polypeptide(L)'
;MRKLLVLVIFNSLVASSVSLKCYNCMSSDGGNCEDTAQMQVKECEISASASSSLHAQPVCLKVVKDIRGFDHITKSCTFSGSLLDPCKQHLSAQHCSTCDTNLCNKSSNFFINSFFIFIAVLSNCLHVFHRIF
;
A
#
# COMPACT_ATOMS: atom_id res chain seq x y z
N MET A 1 26.02 -26.04 -33.41
CA MET A 1 24.98 -26.27 -32.37
C MET A 1 25.43 -25.94 -30.93
N ARG A 2 26.47 -25.10 -30.71
CA ARG A 2 26.92 -24.69 -29.36
C ARG A 2 26.40 -23.32 -28.88
N LYS A 3 25.81 -22.52 -29.78
CA LYS A 3 25.35 -21.15 -29.46
C LYS A 3 23.91 -21.07 -28.92
N LEU A 4 23.14 -22.15 -28.99
CA LEU A 4 21.75 -22.18 -28.51
C LEU A 4 21.62 -22.46 -27.00
N LEU A 5 22.67 -23.01 -26.38
CA LEU A 5 22.65 -23.45 -24.97
C LEU A 5 22.85 -22.31 -23.97
N VAL A 6 23.40 -21.17 -24.42
CA VAL A 6 23.70 -20.02 -23.55
C VAL A 6 22.45 -19.16 -23.29
N LEU A 7 21.43 -19.24 -24.15
CA LEU A 7 20.23 -18.39 -24.07
C LEU A 7 19.16 -18.94 -23.10
N VAL A 8 19.25 -20.22 -22.72
CA VAL A 8 18.30 -20.86 -21.80
C VAL A 8 18.65 -20.59 -20.32
N ILE A 9 19.92 -20.33 -20.01
CA ILE A 9 20.39 -20.09 -18.62
C ILE A 9 20.03 -18.67 -18.12
N PHE A 10 19.75 -17.73 -19.03
CA PHE A 10 19.43 -16.35 -18.64
C PHE A 10 17.96 -16.09 -18.26
N ASN A 11 17.06 -17.07 -18.45
CA ASN A 11 15.65 -16.95 -18.05
C ASN A 11 15.33 -17.59 -16.69
N SER A 12 16.29 -18.23 -16.03
CA SER A 12 16.10 -18.89 -14.72
C SER A 12 16.41 -18.02 -13.50
N LEU A 13 16.81 -16.77 -13.69
CA LEU A 13 16.91 -15.75 -12.64
C LEU A 13 15.91 -14.66 -13.05
N VAL A 14 14.81 -14.39 -12.36
CA VAL A 14 14.74 -13.90 -10.99
C VAL A 14 13.28 -14.05 -10.57
N ALA A 15 12.94 -15.13 -9.84
CA ALA A 15 11.72 -15.12 -9.02
C ALA A 15 12.03 -14.32 -7.75
N SER A 16 12.16 -12.99 -7.88
CA SER A 16 12.15 -12.12 -6.71
C SER A 16 10.77 -12.26 -6.09
N SER A 17 10.67 -13.02 -5.00
CA SER A 17 9.52 -12.92 -4.10
C SER A 17 9.51 -11.50 -3.56
N VAL A 18 8.78 -10.60 -4.23
CA VAL A 18 8.62 -9.22 -3.76
C VAL A 18 7.71 -9.28 -2.55
N SER A 19 8.31 -9.22 -1.39
CA SER A 19 7.64 -9.03 -0.12
C SER A 19 7.02 -7.64 -0.06
N LEU A 20 5.78 -7.56 0.45
CA LEU A 20 5.08 -6.31 0.62
C LEU A 20 5.81 -5.45 1.67
N LYS A 21 6.04 -4.17 1.38
CA LYS A 21 6.62 -3.21 2.33
C LYS A 21 5.55 -2.23 2.79
N CYS A 22 5.47 -1.95 4.08
CA CYS A 22 4.52 -1.00 4.65
C CYS A 22 5.22 -0.02 5.57
N TYR A 23 4.62 1.15 5.79
CA TYR A 23 5.03 2.00 6.90
C TYR A 23 4.60 1.37 8.22
N ASN A 24 5.48 1.43 9.22
CA ASN A 24 5.26 0.96 10.57
C ASN A 24 5.49 2.11 11.55
N CYS A 25 4.43 2.55 12.22
CA CYS A 25 4.50 3.64 13.20
C CYS A 25 3.29 3.60 14.15
N MET A 26 3.45 4.14 15.34
CA MET A 26 2.38 4.34 16.31
C MET A 26 2.54 5.72 16.97
N SER A 27 1.55 6.60 16.86
CA SER A 27 1.69 7.98 17.36
C SER A 27 1.63 8.12 18.88
N SER A 28 1.18 7.09 19.62
CA SER A 28 1.23 7.08 21.09
C SER A 28 2.65 7.02 21.66
N ASP A 29 3.64 6.59 20.88
CA ASP A 29 5.04 6.47 21.31
C ASP A 29 5.83 7.77 21.08
N GLY A 30 5.14 8.91 20.94
CA GLY A 30 5.75 10.22 20.64
C GLY A 30 6.22 10.39 19.19
N GLY A 31 5.93 9.42 18.31
CA GLY A 31 6.29 9.46 16.90
C GLY A 31 5.28 10.22 16.03
N ASN A 32 5.76 11.04 15.09
CA ASN A 32 4.91 11.64 14.08
C ASN A 32 4.58 10.62 12.98
N CYS A 33 3.38 10.03 13.05
CA CYS A 33 2.86 9.08 12.06
C CYS A 33 2.34 9.73 10.76
N GLU A 34 2.47 11.04 10.61
CA GLU A 34 2.14 11.77 9.39
C GLU A 34 3.36 12.09 8.53
N ASP A 35 4.52 12.33 9.15
CA ASP A 35 5.78 12.60 8.44
C ASP A 35 6.46 11.31 7.97
N THR A 36 6.44 11.06 6.65
CA THR A 36 7.07 9.85 6.10
C THR A 36 8.57 9.78 6.27
N ALA A 37 9.26 10.89 6.51
CA ALA A 37 10.69 10.87 6.78
C ALA A 37 11.00 10.21 8.13
N GLN A 38 10.03 10.18 9.05
CA GLN A 38 10.17 9.64 10.41
C GLN A 38 9.57 8.24 10.58
N MET A 39 8.84 7.74 9.57
CA MET A 39 8.22 6.42 9.63
C MET A 39 9.22 5.32 9.25
N GLN A 40 9.22 4.24 10.03
CA GLN A 40 9.99 3.05 9.68
C GLN A 40 9.29 2.31 8.55
N VAL A 41 10.06 1.82 7.58
CA VAL A 41 9.56 0.91 6.55
C VAL A 41 9.83 -0.51 7.02
N LYS A 42 8.78 -1.34 7.07
CA LYS A 42 8.89 -2.74 7.44
C LYS A 42 8.45 -3.64 6.29
N GLU A 43 9.20 -4.71 6.11
CA GLU A 43 8.86 -5.79 5.19
C GLU A 43 7.85 -6.73 5.86
N CYS A 44 6.74 -7.00 5.19
CA CYS A 44 5.71 -7.91 5.67
C CYS A 44 6.18 -9.34 5.40
N GLU A 45 6.90 -9.91 6.36
CA GLU A 45 7.35 -11.29 6.32
C GLU A 45 6.14 -12.23 6.30
N ILE A 46 6.03 -13.04 5.26
CA ILE A 46 5.06 -14.14 5.20
C ILE A 46 5.64 -15.26 6.07
N SER A 47 5.25 -15.32 7.34
CA SER A 47 5.56 -16.50 8.14
C SER A 47 4.83 -17.71 7.53
N ALA A 48 5.55 -18.80 7.27
CA ALA A 48 5.01 -20.01 6.62
C ALA A 48 3.78 -20.61 7.35
N SER A 49 3.60 -20.27 8.62
CA SER A 49 2.45 -20.65 9.45
C SER A 49 1.18 -19.84 9.17
N ALA A 50 1.30 -18.59 8.73
CA ALA A 50 0.16 -17.70 8.48
C ALA A 50 -0.46 -17.88 7.08
N SER A 51 0.35 -18.24 6.07
CA SER A 51 -0.13 -18.39 4.69
C SER A 51 -0.93 -19.68 4.45
N SER A 52 -0.60 -20.75 5.18
CA SER A 52 -1.08 -22.11 4.88
C SER A 52 -2.45 -22.44 5.49
N SER A 53 -2.88 -21.73 6.54
CA SER A 53 -4.05 -22.11 7.36
C SER A 53 -5.31 -21.26 7.13
N LEU A 54 -5.18 -20.06 6.55
CA LEU A 54 -6.28 -19.07 6.54
C LEU A 54 -6.49 -18.35 5.19
N HIS A 55 -5.82 -18.78 4.11
CA HIS A 55 -5.82 -18.05 2.82
C HIS A 55 -5.58 -16.54 3.01
N ALA A 56 -4.67 -16.21 3.93
CA ALA A 56 -4.41 -14.84 4.32
C ALA A 56 -3.22 -14.27 3.55
N GLN A 57 -3.40 -13.07 3.00
CA GLN A 57 -2.38 -12.32 2.28
C GLN A 57 -1.86 -11.17 3.13
N PRO A 58 -0.56 -10.82 3.04
CA PRO A 58 -0.03 -9.65 3.73
C PRO A 58 -0.67 -8.37 3.17
N VAL A 59 -1.03 -7.44 4.05
CA VAL A 59 -1.58 -6.13 3.71
C VAL A 59 -0.99 -5.04 4.61
N CYS A 60 -0.92 -3.82 4.11
CA CYS A 60 -0.64 -2.65 4.92
C CYS A 60 -1.92 -2.19 5.61
N LEU A 61 -1.86 -1.96 6.92
CA LEU A 61 -2.94 -1.44 7.74
C LEU A 61 -2.68 0.03 8.09
N LYS A 62 -3.75 0.82 8.08
CA LYS A 62 -3.82 2.16 8.71
C LYS A 62 -5.06 2.23 9.59
N VAL A 63 -4.87 2.61 10.86
CA VAL A 63 -5.93 2.81 11.84
C VAL A 63 -5.82 4.22 12.39
N VAL A 64 -6.93 4.93 12.47
CA VAL A 64 -7.05 6.25 13.10
C VAL A 64 -8.09 6.16 14.21
N LYS A 65 -7.69 6.51 15.43
CA LYS A 65 -8.55 6.56 16.61
C LYS A 65 -8.53 7.98 17.17
N ASP A 66 -9.69 8.53 17.47
CA ASP A 66 -9.76 9.74 18.29
C ASP A 66 -9.63 9.35 19.76
N ILE A 67 -8.60 9.84 20.44
CA ILE A 67 -8.45 9.72 21.88
C ILE A 67 -8.33 11.14 22.46
N ARG A 68 -9.41 11.59 23.11
CA ARG A 68 -9.50 12.90 23.77
C ARG A 68 -9.34 14.09 22.81
N GLY A 69 -9.86 13.98 21.58
CA GLY A 69 -9.82 15.03 20.57
C GLY A 69 -8.52 15.06 19.76
N PHE A 70 -7.69 14.02 19.87
CA PHE A 70 -6.44 13.89 19.13
C PHE A 70 -6.44 12.60 18.32
N ASP A 71 -5.96 12.70 17.07
CA ASP A 71 -5.84 11.56 16.18
C ASP A 71 -4.64 10.69 16.54
N HIS A 72 -4.92 9.46 16.96
CA HIS A 72 -3.95 8.41 17.13
C HIS A 72 -3.90 7.53 15.89
N ILE A 73 -2.79 7.64 15.16
CA ILE A 73 -2.56 6.92 13.91
C ILE A 73 -1.64 5.74 14.20
N THR A 74 -2.06 4.56 13.75
CA THR A 74 -1.24 3.35 13.74
C THR A 74 -1.13 2.85 12.30
N LYS A 75 0.09 2.55 11.88
CA LYS A 75 0.41 1.96 10.58
C LYS A 75 1.23 0.71 10.82
N SER A 76 0.91 -0.38 10.15
CA SER A 76 1.63 -1.65 10.33
C SER A 76 1.45 -2.60 9.14
N CYS A 77 2.25 -3.65 9.10
CA CYS A 77 1.99 -4.86 8.32
C CYS A 77 1.03 -5.76 9.10
N THR A 78 0.03 -6.32 8.41
CA THR A 78 -0.85 -7.36 8.95
C THR A 78 -1.23 -8.35 7.85
N PHE A 79 -2.17 -9.25 8.15
CA PHE A 79 -2.73 -10.19 7.19
C PHE A 79 -4.23 -9.98 7.05
N SER A 80 -4.74 -10.18 5.84
CA SER A 80 -6.17 -10.20 5.54
C SER A 80 -6.54 -11.43 4.73
N GLY A 81 -7.66 -12.06 5.05
CA GLY A 81 -8.17 -13.25 4.39
C GLY A 81 -9.67 -13.39 4.59
N SER A 82 -10.26 -14.46 4.06
CA SER A 82 -11.71 -14.69 4.10
C SER A 82 -12.29 -14.71 5.52
N LEU A 83 -11.52 -15.18 6.49
CA LEU A 83 -11.90 -15.25 7.91
C LEU A 83 -11.21 -14.18 8.78
N LEU A 84 -10.29 -13.40 8.20
CA LEU A 84 -9.46 -12.44 8.92
C LEU A 84 -9.59 -11.06 8.28
N ASP A 85 -10.38 -10.21 8.93
CA ASP A 85 -10.47 -8.79 8.61
C ASP A 85 -9.78 -8.00 9.72
N PRO A 86 -8.59 -7.42 9.47
CA PRO A 86 -7.85 -6.70 10.49
C PRO A 86 -8.59 -5.46 10.99
N CYS A 87 -9.50 -4.88 10.21
CA CYS A 87 -10.29 -3.73 10.65
C CYS A 87 -11.40 -4.11 11.64
N LYS A 88 -11.90 -5.36 11.62
CA LYS A 88 -12.86 -5.83 12.62
C LYS A 88 -12.30 -5.88 14.04
N GLN A 89 -10.97 -5.95 14.19
CA GLN A 89 -10.31 -5.91 15.50
C GLN A 89 -10.21 -4.49 16.08
N HIS A 90 -10.58 -3.47 15.30
CA HIS A 90 -10.47 -2.06 15.65
C HIS A 90 -11.83 -1.35 15.63
N LEU A 91 -12.82 -1.91 16.34
CA LEU A 91 -14.19 -1.39 16.38
C LEU A 91 -14.31 0.06 16.89
N SER A 92 -13.35 0.52 17.69
CA SER A 92 -13.31 1.90 18.20
C SER A 92 -12.53 2.87 17.31
N ALA A 93 -12.05 2.42 16.13
CA ALA A 93 -11.38 3.30 15.19
C ALA A 93 -12.39 4.18 14.46
N GLN A 94 -12.07 5.46 14.34
CA GLN A 94 -12.82 6.39 13.49
C GLN A 94 -12.61 6.04 12.00
N HIS A 95 -11.39 5.62 11.65
CA HIS A 95 -11.05 5.17 10.31
C HIS A 95 -10.15 3.95 10.36
N CYS A 96 -10.46 2.94 9.55
CA CYS A 96 -9.60 1.79 9.34
C CYS A 96 -9.59 1.43 7.86
N SER A 97 -8.39 1.22 7.30
CA SER A 97 -8.21 0.90 5.90
C SER A 97 -7.04 -0.08 5.72
N THR A 98 -7.18 -0.97 4.74
CA THR A 98 -6.11 -1.87 4.29
C THR A 98 -5.79 -1.64 2.82
N CYS A 99 -4.57 -1.99 2.42
CA CYS A 99 -4.13 -1.97 1.02
C CYS A 99 -2.97 -2.95 0.81
N ASP A 100 -2.79 -3.43 -0.42
CA ASP A 100 -1.92 -4.55 -0.79
C ASP A 100 -0.74 -4.14 -1.71
N THR A 101 -0.45 -2.84 -1.77
CA THR A 101 0.65 -2.27 -2.58
C THR A 101 1.74 -1.68 -1.69
N ASN A 102 2.98 -1.66 -2.18
CA ASN A 102 4.11 -1.16 -1.39
C ASN A 102 3.88 0.26 -0.89
N LEU A 103 4.04 0.46 0.41
CA LEU A 103 3.99 1.75 1.11
C LEU A 103 2.64 2.49 0.97
N CYS A 104 1.57 1.78 0.64
CA CYS A 104 0.25 2.35 0.36
C CYS A 104 -0.43 2.97 1.59
N ASN A 105 0.00 2.61 2.80
CA ASN A 105 -0.51 3.17 4.05
C ASN A 105 0.11 4.53 4.43
N LYS A 106 0.73 5.26 3.49
CA LYS A 106 1.41 6.56 3.69
C LYS A 106 0.57 7.66 4.37
N SER A 107 -0.76 7.58 4.34
CA SER A 107 -1.74 8.61 4.73
C SER A 107 -2.34 9.34 3.52
N SER A 108 -3.52 9.88 3.77
CA SER A 108 -4.69 10.04 2.90
C SER A 108 -4.91 11.50 2.56
N ASN A 109 -4.59 11.90 1.32
CA ASN A 109 -5.21 13.02 0.60
C ASN A 109 -4.88 13.03 -0.91
N PHE A 110 -4.32 11.95 -1.47
CA PHE A 110 -3.75 11.99 -2.83
C PHE A 110 -4.64 11.43 -3.95
N PHE A 111 -5.95 11.35 -3.75
CA PHE A 111 -6.86 10.93 -4.84
C PHE A 111 -7.66 12.06 -5.49
N ILE A 112 -7.66 13.26 -4.92
CA ILE A 112 -8.43 14.36 -5.52
C ILE A 112 -7.66 15.03 -6.68
N ASN A 113 -6.33 15.02 -6.70
CA ASN A 113 -5.61 15.86 -7.67
C ASN A 113 -5.34 15.21 -9.05
N SER A 114 -5.35 13.88 -9.16
CA SER A 114 -5.02 13.22 -10.43
C SER A 114 -6.17 13.30 -11.45
N PHE A 115 -7.42 13.22 -10.99
CA PHE A 115 -8.61 13.29 -11.87
C PHE A 115 -8.76 14.67 -12.54
N PHE A 116 -8.43 15.76 -11.83
CA PHE A 116 -8.49 17.12 -12.40
C PHE A 116 -7.42 17.37 -13.48
N ILE A 117 -6.24 16.75 -13.36
CA ILE A 117 -5.18 16.86 -14.38
C ILE A 117 -5.63 16.17 -15.68
N PHE A 118 -6.26 15.00 -15.60
CA PHE A 118 -6.78 14.31 -16.79
C PHE A 118 -7.88 15.10 -17.50
N ILE A 119 -8.81 15.73 -16.77
CA ILE A 119 -9.85 16.57 -17.36
C ILE A 119 -9.26 17.81 -18.04
N ALA A 120 -8.25 18.44 -17.43
CA ALA A 120 -7.59 19.62 -18.01
C ALA A 120 -6.85 19.29 -19.32
N VAL A 121 -6.21 18.13 -19.42
CA VAL A 121 -5.55 17.68 -20.66
C VAL A 121 -6.58 17.36 -21.74
N LEU A 122 -7.68 16.69 -21.39
CA LEU A 122 -8.74 16.36 -22.35
C LEU A 122 -9.46 17.60 -22.88
N SER A 123 -9.71 18.62 -22.05
CA SER A 123 -10.37 19.85 -22.52
C SER A 123 -9.50 20.65 -23.49
N ASN A 124 -8.18 20.70 -23.26
CA ASN A 124 -7.24 21.35 -24.17
C ASN A 124 -7.11 20.60 -25.50
N CYS A 125 -7.12 19.26 -25.49
CA CYS A 125 -7.15 18.48 -26.73
C CYS A 125 -8.41 18.75 -27.56
N LEU A 126 -9.60 18.77 -26.94
CA LEU A 126 -10.85 19.07 -27.64
C LEU A 126 -10.86 20.48 -28.23
N HIS A 127 -10.28 21.47 -27.54
CA HIS A 127 -10.18 22.84 -28.02
C HIS A 127 -9.26 22.99 -29.24
N VAL A 128 -8.18 22.21 -29.31
CA VAL A 128 -7.26 22.20 -30.46
C VAL A 128 -7.92 21.55 -31.67
N PHE A 129 -8.64 20.45 -31.49
CA PHE A 129 -9.35 19.76 -32.59
C PHE A 129 -10.43 20.63 -33.25
N HIS A 130 -11.17 21.45 -32.47
CA HIS A 130 -12.20 22.35 -33.01
C HIS A 130 -11.63 23.58 -33.76
N ARG A 131 -10.33 23.89 -33.63
CA ARG A 131 -9.70 24.99 -34.40
C ARG A 131 -9.09 24.53 -35.72
N ILE A 132 -8.93 23.22 -35.92
CA ILE A 132 -8.25 22.64 -37.08
C ILE A 132 -9.25 22.18 -38.15
N PHE A 133 -10.49 21.91 -37.77
CA PHE A 133 -11.60 21.56 -38.66
C PHE A 133 -12.68 22.65 -38.64
#